data_AF-A0A1Y2K0R6-F1
#
_entry.id   AF-A0A1Y2K0R6-F1
#
_cell.length_a   1.000
_cell.length_b   1.000
_cell.length_c   1.000
_cell.angle_alpha   90.00
_cell.angle_beta   90.00
_cell.angle_gamma   90.00
#
_symmetry.space_group_name_H-M   'P 1'
#
loop_
_entity.id
_entity.type
_entity.pdbx_description
1 polymer ?
#
loop_
_entity_poly.entity_id
_entity_poly.type
_entity_poly.pdbx_seq_one_letter_code
_entity_poly.pdbx_strand_id
1 'polypeptide(L)'
;MFEQLPHDEREALARIRNKTCVPSLLWQRIAAAAPDGDSEPLLLRRAVIARLQPALDLLQTRGYFQQVRINAEPGKPGWAQLTLQGVSPRFLLLH
;
A
#
# COMPACT_ATOMS: atom_id res chain seq x y z
N MET A 1 7.24 18.02 1.48
CA MET A 1 6.80 17.27 2.67
C MET A 1 7.44 15.87 2.79
N PHE A 2 7.83 15.21 1.69
CA PHE A 2 8.57 13.93 1.73
C PHE A 2 9.96 14.00 2.37
N GLU A 3 10.66 15.14 2.26
CA GLU A 3 12.07 15.25 2.68
C GLU A 3 12.27 15.16 4.20
N GLN A 4 11.23 15.42 5.00
CA GLN A 4 11.27 15.38 6.46
C GLN A 4 10.92 14.01 7.06
N LEU A 5 10.50 13.04 6.25
CA LEU A 5 10.20 11.70 6.74
C LEU A 5 11.51 10.92 7.00
N PRO A 6 11.53 10.03 8.02
CA PRO A 6 12.64 9.09 8.22
C PRO A 6 12.97 8.33 6.94
N HIS A 7 14.26 8.03 6.73
CA HIS A 7 14.75 7.40 5.51
C HIS A 7 13.94 6.16 5.11
N ASP A 8 13.69 5.27 6.08
CA ASP A 8 13.00 4.01 5.85
C ASP A 8 11.53 4.19 5.44
N GLU A 9 10.85 5.23 5.96
CA GLU A 9 9.48 5.57 5.56
C GLU A 9 9.46 6.09 4.11
N ARG A 10 10.43 6.91 3.73
CA ARG A 10 10.55 7.41 2.35
C ARG A 10 10.78 6.28 1.36
N GLU A 11 11.66 5.33 1.69
CA GLU A 11 11.91 4.17 0.84
C GLU A 11 10.68 3.27 0.72
N ALA A 12 9.97 3.02 1.83
CA ALA A 12 8.74 2.23 1.81
C ALA A 12 7.65 2.89 0.97
N LEU A 13 7.45 4.21 1.13
CA LEU A 13 6.54 4.99 0.30
C LEU A 13 6.97 4.99 -1.16
N ALA A 14 8.26 5.13 -1.46
CA ALA A 14 8.77 5.09 -2.83
C ALA A 14 8.53 3.72 -3.49
N ARG A 15 8.70 2.62 -2.75
CA ARG A 15 8.40 1.26 -3.20
C ARG A 15 6.93 1.05 -3.51
N ILE A 16 6.03 1.60 -2.70
CA ILE A 16 4.59 1.55 -2.98
C ILE A 16 4.25 2.48 -4.13
N ARG A 17 4.88 3.65 -4.21
CA ARG A 17 4.57 4.69 -5.19
C ARG A 17 5.03 4.36 -6.60
N ASN A 18 6.23 3.83 -6.81
CA ASN A 18 6.83 3.72 -8.14
C ASN A 18 7.23 2.29 -8.49
N LYS A 19 6.82 1.81 -9.67
CA LYS A 19 7.29 0.52 -10.21
C LYS A 19 8.32 0.66 -11.33
N THR A 20 8.32 1.77 -12.07
CA THR A 20 9.26 2.01 -13.19
C THR A 20 9.26 3.48 -13.62
N CYS A 21 8.10 4.06 -13.97
CA CYS A 21 7.99 5.50 -14.33
C CYS A 21 6.59 6.08 -14.07
N VAL A 22 5.67 5.26 -13.55
CA VAL A 22 4.26 5.61 -13.32
C VAL A 22 3.90 5.26 -11.87
N PRO A 23 2.98 6.04 -11.26
CA PRO A 23 2.41 5.66 -9.98
C PRO A 23 1.89 4.23 -10.05
N SER A 24 2.29 3.41 -9.08
CA SER A 24 1.83 2.03 -9.03
C SER A 24 0.30 2.04 -8.88
N LEU A 25 -0.35 1.04 -9.45
CA LEU A 25 -1.80 0.88 -9.30
C LEU A 25 -2.19 0.75 -7.81
N LEU A 26 -1.30 0.22 -6.97
CA LEU A 26 -1.50 0.20 -5.51
C LEU A 26 -1.54 1.61 -4.94
N TRP A 27 -0.58 2.45 -5.30
CA TRP A 27 -0.55 3.84 -4.86
C TRP A 27 -1.81 4.61 -5.27
N GLN A 28 -2.27 4.43 -6.51
CA GLN A 28 -3.51 5.04 -7.00
C GLN A 28 -4.74 4.61 -6.20
N ARG A 29 -4.84 3.32 -5.84
CA ARG A 29 -5.96 2.79 -5.04
C ARG A 29 -5.97 3.34 -3.61
N ILE A 30 -4.79 3.52 -3.02
CA ILE A 30 -4.67 4.10 -1.68
C ILE A 30 -4.99 5.59 -1.71
N ALA A 31 -4.52 6.30 -2.73
CA ALA A 31 -4.81 7.72 -2.93
C ALA A 31 -6.30 8.01 -3.15
N ALA A 32 -7.02 7.07 -3.75
CA ALA A 32 -8.47 7.16 -3.97
C ALA A 32 -9.30 6.72 -2.76
N ALA A 33 -8.68 6.21 -1.69
CA ALA A 33 -9.39 5.82 -0.48
C ALA A 33 -9.95 7.04 0.24
N ALA A 34 -11.13 6.89 0.86
CA ALA A 34 -11.65 7.92 1.76
C ALA A 34 -10.71 8.11 2.97
N PRO A 35 -10.69 9.31 3.61
CA PRO A 35 -9.94 9.52 4.85
C PRO A 35 -10.39 8.52 5.92
N ASP A 36 -9.43 7.82 6.54
CA ASP A 36 -9.67 6.72 7.47
C ASP A 36 -10.53 5.58 6.89
N GLY A 37 -10.67 5.54 5.56
CA GLY A 37 -11.41 4.54 4.82
C GLY A 37 -10.53 3.41 4.32
N ASP A 38 -11.18 2.41 3.73
CA ASP A 38 -10.51 1.28 3.12
C ASP A 38 -10.13 1.60 1.67
N SER A 39 -8.96 1.15 1.24
CA SER A 39 -8.59 1.15 -0.17
C SER A 39 -9.43 0.12 -0.91
N GLU A 40 -9.76 0.38 -2.17
CA GLU A 40 -10.37 -0.64 -3.00
C GLU A 40 -9.46 -1.88 -3.16
N PRO A 41 -10.02 -3.10 -3.24
CA PRO A 41 -9.23 -4.32 -3.38
C PRO A 41 -8.37 -4.31 -4.64
N LEU A 42 -7.10 -4.67 -4.48
CA LEU A 42 -6.16 -4.79 -5.59
C LEU A 42 -5.72 -6.22 -5.79
N LEU A 43 -6.03 -6.78 -6.95
CA LEU A 43 -5.62 -8.12 -7.33
C LEU A 43 -4.15 -8.12 -7.79
N LEU A 44 -3.29 -8.80 -7.05
CA LEU A 44 -1.86 -8.92 -7.34
C LEU A 44 -1.40 -10.38 -7.27
N ARG A 45 -0.27 -10.67 -7.93
CA ARG A 45 0.42 -11.95 -7.73
C ARG A 45 0.97 -12.03 -6.31
N ARG A 46 0.87 -13.20 -5.67
CA ARG A 46 1.40 -13.44 -4.32
C ARG A 46 2.90 -13.08 -4.20
N ALA A 47 3.69 -13.37 -5.24
CA ALA A 47 5.11 -13.00 -5.27
C ALA A 47 5.34 -11.47 -5.27
N VAL A 48 4.41 -10.69 -5.84
CA VAL A 48 4.48 -9.22 -5.78
C VAL A 48 4.12 -8.73 -4.39
N ILE A 49 3.06 -9.28 -3.80
CA ILE A 49 2.64 -8.93 -2.43
C ILE A 49 3.76 -9.25 -1.44
N ALA A 50 4.40 -10.42 -1.54
CA ALA A 50 5.53 -10.80 -0.69
C ALA A 50 6.71 -9.82 -0.79
N ARG A 51 6.97 -9.24 -1.97
CA ARG A 51 8.02 -8.22 -2.15
C ARG A 51 7.63 -6.86 -1.56
N LEU A 52 6.34 -6.54 -1.53
CA LEU A 52 5.80 -5.31 -0.97
C LEU A 52 5.60 -5.40 0.55
N GLN A 53 5.44 -6.62 1.09
CA GLN A 53 5.13 -6.89 2.50
C GLN A 53 6.01 -6.10 3.48
N PRO A 54 7.36 -6.04 3.35
CA PRO A 54 8.17 -5.30 4.31
C PRO A 54 7.87 -3.79 4.34
N ALA A 55 7.55 -3.21 3.19
CA ALA A 55 7.16 -1.80 3.10
C ALA A 55 5.76 -1.58 3.66
N LEU A 56 4.84 -2.52 3.42
CA LEU A 56 3.49 -2.48 3.97
C LEU A 56 3.52 -2.58 5.51
N ASP A 57 4.24 -3.56 6.05
CA ASP A 57 4.37 -3.76 7.50
C ASP A 57 4.98 -2.54 8.18
N LEU A 58 6.06 -1.96 7.62
CA LEU A 58 6.65 -0.74 8.16
C LEU A 58 5.63 0.39 8.22
N LEU A 59 4.93 0.67 7.11
CA LEU A 59 3.98 1.78 7.07
C LEU A 59 2.76 1.53 7.96
N GLN A 60 2.35 0.27 8.16
CA GLN A 60 1.34 -0.09 9.16
C GLN A 60 1.81 0.25 10.58
N THR A 61 3.02 -0.16 10.97
CA THR A 61 3.57 0.16 12.31
C THR A 61 3.74 1.65 12.55
N ARG A 62 3.90 2.45 11.48
CA ARG A 62 3.99 3.91 11.52
C ARG A 62 2.62 4.61 11.48
N GLY A 63 1.52 3.85 11.42
CA GLY A 63 0.16 4.37 11.47
C GLY A 63 -0.35 4.97 10.16
N TYR A 64 0.24 4.63 9.02
CA TYR A 64 -0.28 5.07 7.72
C TYR A 64 -1.56 4.34 7.31
N PHE A 65 -1.75 3.13 7.81
CA PHE A 65 -2.97 2.34 7.67
C PHE A 65 -3.13 1.47 8.91
N GLN A 66 -4.38 1.17 9.26
CA GLN A 66 -4.69 0.36 10.45
C GLN A 66 -4.39 -1.12 10.22
N GLN A 67 -4.76 -1.64 9.04
CA GLN A 67 -4.61 -3.07 8.74
C GLN A 67 -4.28 -3.32 7.27
N VAL A 68 -3.44 -4.33 7.00
CA VAL A 68 -3.22 -4.89 5.67
C VAL A 68 -3.93 -6.24 5.59
N ARG A 69 -4.90 -6.39 4.69
CA ARG A 69 -5.63 -7.64 4.45
C ARG A 69 -5.21 -8.25 3.12
N ILE A 70 -4.88 -9.54 3.14
CA ILE A 70 -4.48 -10.31 1.95
C ILE A 70 -5.36 -11.55 1.88
N ASN A 71 -6.31 -11.57 0.95
CA ASN A 71 -7.22 -12.68 0.74
C ASN A 71 -6.81 -13.47 -0.50
N ALA A 72 -6.81 -14.80 -0.42
CA ALA A 72 -6.58 -15.63 -1.60
C ALA A 72 -7.70 -15.41 -2.63
N GLU A 73 -7.35 -15.30 -3.91
CA GLU A 73 -8.36 -15.13 -4.97
C GLU A 73 -8.94 -16.50 -5.37
N PRO A 74 -10.25 -16.73 -5.17
CA PRO A 74 -10.89 -17.96 -5.62
C PRO A 74 -10.78 -18.08 -7.15
N GLY A 75 -10.30 -19.21 -7.64
CA GLY A 75 -10.19 -19.46 -9.08
C GLY A 75 -8.93 -18.91 -9.77
N LYS A 76 -8.02 -18.22 -9.05
CA LYS A 76 -6.71 -17.79 -9.60
C LYS A 76 -5.56 -18.22 -8.69
N PRO A 77 -5.05 -19.45 -8.82
CA PRO A 77 -3.90 -19.93 -8.06
C PRO A 77 -2.70 -18.99 -8.24
N GLY A 78 -2.07 -18.59 -7.13
CA GLY A 78 -0.93 -17.67 -7.14
C GLY A 78 -1.29 -16.17 -7.16
N TRP A 79 -2.58 -15.82 -7.18
CA TRP A 79 -3.07 -14.46 -7.00
C TRP A 79 -3.74 -14.27 -5.64
N ALA A 80 -3.73 -13.04 -5.15
CA ALA A 80 -4.42 -12.64 -3.93
C ALA A 80 -4.88 -11.18 -4.05
N GLN A 81 -5.97 -10.88 -3.37
CA GLN A 81 -6.49 -9.53 -3.21
C GLN A 81 -5.81 -8.87 -2.02
N LEU A 82 -5.22 -7.70 -2.25
CA LEU A 82 -4.66 -6.84 -1.23
C LEU A 82 -5.63 -5.69 -0.95
N THR A 83 -5.97 -5.47 0.32
CA THR A 83 -6.81 -4.36 0.77
C THR A 83 -6.12 -3.69 1.96
N LEU A 84 -5.92 -2.37 1.91
CA LEU A 84 -5.45 -1.59 3.06
C LEU A 84 -6.66 -0.98 3.75
N GLN A 85 -6.74 -1.12 5.07
CA GLN A 85 -7.85 -0.59 5.87
C GLN A 85 -7.43 0.59 6.72
N GLY A 86 -8.35 1.53 6.89
CA GLY A 86 -8.14 2.72 7.70
C GLY A 86 -6.94 3.54 7.23
N VAL A 87 -6.94 3.94 5.95
CA VAL A 87 -5.88 4.75 5.35
C VAL A 87 -5.86 6.11 6.02
N SER A 88 -4.77 6.42 6.72
CA SER A 88 -4.65 7.66 7.48
C SER A 88 -4.69 8.89 6.56
N PRO A 89 -5.33 10.00 6.97
CA PRO A 89 -5.23 11.29 6.29
C PRO A 89 -3.77 11.72 6.05
N ARG A 90 -2.84 11.33 6.93
CA ARG A 90 -1.40 11.59 6.77
C ARG A 90 -0.85 10.98 5.49
N PHE A 91 -1.33 9.82 5.08
CA PHE A 91 -0.93 9.19 3.83
C PHE A 91 -1.43 10.00 2.63
N LEU A 92 -2.69 10.47 2.68
CA LEU A 92 -3.31 11.25 1.61
C LEU A 92 -2.62 12.62 1.41
N LEU A 93 -2.11 13.22 2.49
CA LEU A 93 -1.32 14.47 2.44
C LEU A 93 0.07 14.30 1.79
N LEU A 94 0.52 13.06 1.60
CA LEU A 94 1.77 12.74 0.89
C LEU A 94 1.54 12.47 -0.60
N HIS A 95 0.32 12.61 -1.11
CA HIS A 95 0.03 12.58 -2.54
C HIS A 95 0.14 13.96 -3.18
#